data_AF-D3A8V2-F1
#
_entry.id   AF-D3A8V2-F1
#
_cell.length_a   1.000
_cell.length_b   1.000
_cell.length_c   1.000
_cell.angle_alpha   90.00
_cell.angle_beta   90.00
_cell.angle_gamma   90.00
#
_symmetry.space_group_name_H-M   'P 1'
#
loop_
_entity.id
_entity.type
_entity.pdbx_description
1 polymer ?
#
loop_
_entity_poly.entity_id
_entity_poly.type
_entity_poly.pdbx_seq_one_letter_code
_entity_poly.pdbx_strand_id
1 'polypeptide(L)'
;MAYGGESGMGNGWKVKSYIEKIKEAHFKNQEEERRLCEELITYSQANHNAYGLGFAYTYLLDYHIAMHDTEGCSPVLKTALEFHNGHEFLDLRMQVFNFAGIYYSYIHDDITAFDYFLKSLELAEALNDSFMKYRLYNNIAVSFHNKKDCESALAYYQQAYDYLNFSHLEGLYTQYQLYLLQNLINCSIALDSKELVLEYCGRLEQLYEEQPRLKEDLSVPWQNVVILSYFGKREEAYEILRSHLCWEEDPLGATDIIELYPHILDILLEWKEKALAEKVLESLCRHLERESPRARQEACSHEIRFYEIFGMTERLPDAYERYYQASKEALGSVAHNQIRAMKEKLYSFEVQQKLNRLQKLSYMDGLCDIYNRRYYTEQLERAMKETSVKRLGIIILDIDYFKEYNDYYGHNSGDLVLKKVALCLKEEAADQITPCRYGGDEFCCICEDLGGEDIGRYLRNVHERLNRLGIEHAMSRAASVVTLSAGYSVRPLEGLNQQELFHEADEALYWAKTRGKNRDCCYQTDQTDPDQCSRP
;
A
#
# COMPACT_ATOMS: atom_id res chain seq x y z
N MET A 1 35.85 21.65 32.69
CA MET A 1 35.67 20.32 33.29
C MET A 1 34.81 19.51 32.33
N ALA A 2 35.37 18.42 31.84
CA ALA A 2 34.75 17.50 30.89
C ALA A 2 33.66 16.63 31.55
N TYR A 3 32.66 16.24 30.77
CA TYR A 3 31.86 15.01 30.75
C TYR A 3 30.68 15.30 29.80
N GLY A 4 30.40 14.59 28.71
CA GLY A 4 30.99 13.44 28.07
C GLY A 4 30.07 13.14 26.88
N GLY A 5 30.62 13.13 25.67
CA GLY A 5 29.91 12.63 24.50
C GLY A 5 30.01 11.10 24.51
N GLU A 6 28.86 10.42 24.65
CA GLU A 6 28.69 8.97 24.37
C GLU A 6 27.24 8.48 24.60
N SER A 7 26.20 9.25 24.20
CA SER A 7 24.79 8.82 24.39
C SER A 7 23.97 8.62 23.11
N GLY A 8 24.52 8.88 21.92
CA GLY A 8 23.79 8.74 20.65
C GLY A 8 23.71 7.30 20.10
N MET A 9 24.71 6.46 20.35
CA MET A 9 24.78 5.10 19.77
C MET A 9 24.14 4.01 20.66
N GLY A 10 23.91 4.28 21.94
CA GLY A 10 23.40 3.31 22.92
C GLY A 10 21.88 3.09 22.92
N ASN A 11 21.10 4.04 22.38
CA ASN A 11 19.63 3.94 22.44
C ASN A 11 19.04 3.22 21.22
N GLY A 12 19.70 3.28 20.06
CA GLY A 12 19.23 2.64 18.84
C GLY A 12 19.30 1.11 18.87
N TRP A 13 20.35 0.53 19.47
CA TRP A 13 20.54 -0.93 19.50
C TRP A 13 19.49 -1.64 20.38
N LYS A 14 19.08 -1.02 21.50
CA LYS A 14 18.04 -1.58 22.38
C LYS A 14 16.68 -1.58 21.69
N VAL A 15 16.30 -0.48 21.05
CA VAL A 15 15.05 -0.42 20.26
C VAL A 15 15.06 -1.47 19.15
N LYS A 16 16.17 -1.60 18.43
CA LYS A 16 16.33 -2.63 17.39
C LYS A 16 16.17 -4.04 17.96
N SER A 17 16.78 -4.33 19.12
CA SER A 17 16.65 -5.62 19.79
C SER A 17 15.20 -5.92 20.23
N TYR A 18 14.48 -4.92 20.73
CA TYR A 18 13.05 -5.07 21.03
C TYR A 18 12.23 -5.38 19.78
N ILE A 19 12.46 -4.64 18.69
CA ILE A 19 11.78 -4.86 17.40
C ILE A 19 12.01 -6.27 16.89
N GLU A 20 13.25 -6.78 16.94
CA GLU A 20 13.59 -8.15 16.52
C GLU A 20 12.86 -9.19 17.38
N LYS A 21 12.86 -9.03 18.71
CA LYS A 21 12.14 -9.94 19.62
C LYS A 21 10.64 -9.93 19.43
N ILE A 22 10.05 -8.74 19.21
CA ILE A 22 8.61 -8.62 18.91
C ILE A 22 8.29 -9.39 17.62
N LYS A 23 9.08 -9.20 16.56
CA LYS A 23 8.91 -9.94 15.30
C LYS A 23 9.12 -11.45 15.44
N GLU A 24 9.99 -11.88 16.35
CA GLU A 24 10.21 -13.31 16.63
C GLU A 24 9.05 -13.94 17.41
N ALA A 25 8.47 -13.19 18.36
CA ALA A 25 7.31 -13.61 19.16
C ALA A 25 6.00 -13.58 18.35
N HIS A 26 5.93 -12.71 17.34
CA HIS A 26 4.79 -12.55 16.46
C HIS A 26 4.33 -13.88 15.86
N PHE A 27 3.03 -14.16 15.96
CA PHE A 27 2.37 -15.45 15.61
C PHE A 27 2.83 -16.70 16.37
N LYS A 28 3.78 -16.60 17.31
CA LYS A 28 4.27 -17.75 18.10
C LYS A 28 3.88 -17.66 19.57
N ASN A 29 3.87 -16.45 20.13
CA ASN A 29 3.55 -16.20 21.53
C ASN A 29 2.96 -14.79 21.69
N GLN A 30 1.64 -14.71 21.64
CA GLN A 30 0.89 -13.45 21.69
C GLN A 30 1.05 -12.71 23.04
N GLU A 31 1.15 -13.44 24.16
CA GLU A 31 1.36 -12.81 25.48
C GLU A 31 2.75 -12.17 25.59
N GLU A 32 3.78 -12.85 25.07
CA GLU A 32 5.14 -12.32 25.04
C GLU A 32 5.26 -11.11 24.09
N GLU A 33 4.59 -11.15 22.93
CA GLU A 33 4.50 -10.04 22.00
C GLU A 33 3.91 -8.79 22.68
N ARG A 34 2.78 -8.94 23.38
CA ARG A 34 2.16 -7.85 24.16
C ARG A 34 3.13 -7.29 25.20
N ARG A 35 3.75 -8.16 26.01
CA ARG A 35 4.68 -7.77 27.07
C ARG A 35 5.86 -6.97 26.51
N LEU A 36 6.44 -7.43 25.41
CA LEU A 36 7.56 -6.74 24.74
C LEU A 36 7.14 -5.38 24.15
N CYS A 37 5.91 -5.26 23.64
CA CYS A 37 5.37 -3.97 23.19
C CYS A 37 5.22 -2.97 24.36
N GLU A 38 4.65 -3.40 25.48
CA GLU A 38 4.51 -2.57 26.69
C GLU A 38 5.88 -2.11 27.25
N GLU A 39 6.88 -2.99 27.24
CA GLU A 39 8.26 -2.64 27.58
C GLU A 39 8.87 -1.64 26.60
N LEU A 40 8.66 -1.84 25.30
CA LEU A 40 9.17 -0.95 24.26
C LEU A 40 8.53 0.44 24.33
N ILE A 41 7.24 0.55 24.67
CA ILE A 41 6.58 1.84 24.95
C ILE A 41 7.31 2.55 26.08
N THR A 42 7.47 1.87 27.22
CA THR A 42 8.13 2.44 28.41
C THR A 42 9.55 2.90 28.10
N TYR A 43 10.33 2.05 27.44
CA TYR A 43 11.71 2.35 27.05
C TYR A 43 11.78 3.51 26.05
N SER A 44 10.93 3.51 25.03
CA SER A 44 10.93 4.53 23.97
C SER A 44 10.50 5.90 24.50
N GLN A 45 9.53 5.95 25.41
CA GLN A 45 9.13 7.19 26.10
C GLN A 45 10.29 7.76 26.94
N ALA A 46 10.95 6.92 27.74
CA ALA A 46 12.07 7.35 28.58
C ALA A 46 13.30 7.83 27.78
N ASN A 47 13.46 7.35 26.54
CA ASN A 47 14.61 7.66 25.68
C ASN A 47 14.25 8.55 24.47
N HIS A 48 13.03 9.10 24.43
CA HIS A 48 12.52 9.96 23.35
C HIS A 48 12.68 9.35 21.95
N ASN A 49 12.43 8.03 21.81
CA ASN A 49 12.50 7.35 20.52
C ASN A 49 11.11 7.25 19.87
N ALA A 50 10.82 8.14 18.92
CA ALA A 50 9.52 8.19 18.25
C ALA A 50 9.21 6.92 17.43
N TYR A 51 10.18 6.39 16.69
CA TYR A 51 9.95 5.21 15.86
C TYR A 51 9.63 3.96 16.70
N GLY A 52 10.39 3.72 17.77
CA GLY A 52 10.15 2.60 18.69
C GLY A 52 8.78 2.69 19.37
N LEU A 53 8.33 3.92 19.70
CA LEU A 53 7.00 4.15 20.24
C LEU A 53 5.90 3.86 19.21
N GLY A 54 6.06 4.35 17.98
CA GLY A 54 5.14 4.06 16.88
C GLY A 54 5.08 2.57 16.52
N PHE A 55 6.21 1.88 16.54
CA PHE A 55 6.29 0.44 16.30
C PHE A 55 5.53 -0.35 17.38
N ALA A 56 5.75 -0.01 18.65
CA ALA A 56 5.08 -0.69 19.75
C ALA A 56 3.56 -0.48 19.74
N TYR A 57 3.06 0.72 19.45
CA TYR A 57 1.62 0.95 19.29
C TYR A 57 1.02 0.17 18.11
N THR A 58 1.78 0.01 17.03
CA THR A 58 1.33 -0.72 15.84
C THR A 58 1.19 -2.22 16.14
N TYR A 59 2.16 -2.82 16.81
CA TYR A 59 2.12 -4.26 17.15
C TYR A 59 1.20 -4.57 18.34
N LEU A 60 1.03 -3.63 19.28
CA LEU A 60 0.02 -3.79 20.33
C LEU A 60 -1.41 -3.77 19.75
N LEU A 61 -1.64 -2.95 18.72
CA LEU A 61 -2.89 -2.94 17.97
C LEU A 61 -3.14 -4.30 17.27
N ASP A 62 -2.12 -4.85 16.62
CA ASP A 62 -2.18 -6.17 15.98
C ASP A 62 -2.53 -7.27 16.98
N TYR A 63 -1.90 -7.26 18.16
CA TYR A 63 -2.23 -8.17 19.26
C TYR A 63 -3.72 -8.12 19.63
N HIS A 64 -4.30 -6.93 19.88
CA HIS A 64 -5.70 -6.84 20.27
C HIS A 64 -6.66 -7.30 19.16
N ILE A 65 -6.30 -7.06 17.90
CA ILE A 65 -7.03 -7.56 16.73
C ILE A 65 -6.99 -9.09 16.68
N ALA A 66 -5.81 -9.69 16.85
CA ALA A 66 -5.62 -11.14 16.84
C ALA A 66 -6.35 -11.84 18.00
N MET A 67 -6.52 -11.15 19.14
CA MET A 67 -7.26 -11.66 20.30
C MET A 67 -8.77 -11.41 20.24
N HIS A 68 -9.27 -10.79 19.16
CA HIS A 68 -10.66 -10.33 19.03
C HIS A 68 -11.13 -9.43 20.21
N ASP A 69 -10.20 -8.72 20.86
CA ASP A 69 -10.46 -7.85 22.01
C ASP A 69 -10.83 -6.44 21.56
N THR A 70 -12.11 -6.25 21.21
CA THR A 70 -12.61 -4.96 20.70
C THR A 70 -12.54 -3.84 21.73
N GLU A 71 -12.77 -4.14 23.02
CA GLU A 71 -12.72 -3.15 24.11
C GLU A 71 -11.31 -2.64 24.35
N GLY A 72 -10.31 -3.54 24.37
CA GLY A 72 -8.90 -3.18 24.50
C GLY A 72 -8.31 -2.54 23.24
N CYS A 73 -8.80 -2.93 22.05
CA CYS A 73 -8.33 -2.41 20.77
C CYS A 73 -8.64 -0.91 20.59
N SER A 74 -9.86 -0.48 20.94
CA SER A 74 -10.34 0.89 20.74
C SER A 74 -9.40 2.00 21.28
N PRO A 75 -8.95 1.97 22.55
CA PRO A 75 -8.04 2.99 23.07
C PRO A 75 -6.65 2.93 22.39
N VAL A 76 -6.12 1.73 22.11
CA VAL A 76 -4.82 1.56 21.46
C VAL A 76 -4.86 2.09 20.03
N LEU A 77 -5.94 1.80 19.29
CA LEU A 77 -6.15 2.30 17.93
C LEU A 77 -6.18 3.82 17.89
N LYS A 78 -6.91 4.46 18.82
CA LYS A 78 -6.96 5.92 18.93
C LYS A 78 -5.56 6.50 19.15
N THR A 79 -4.80 5.95 20.10
CA THR A 79 -3.43 6.38 20.37
C THR A 79 -2.51 6.19 19.17
N ALA A 80 -2.59 5.05 18.48
CA ALA A 80 -1.79 4.78 17.28
C ALA A 80 -2.10 5.77 16.14
N LEU A 81 -3.39 6.04 15.87
CA LEU A 81 -3.81 6.99 14.84
C LEU A 81 -3.36 8.42 15.15
N GLU A 82 -3.54 8.88 16.39
CA GLU A 82 -3.08 10.22 16.83
C GLU A 82 -1.56 10.34 16.71
N PHE A 83 -0.81 9.30 17.10
CA PHE A 83 0.64 9.28 17.02
C PHE A 83 1.14 9.36 15.58
N HIS A 84 0.63 8.49 14.68
CA HIS A 84 1.11 8.41 13.30
C HIS A 84 0.61 9.54 12.39
N ASN A 85 -0.45 10.26 12.77
CA ASN A 85 -0.83 11.49 12.08
C ASN A 85 0.17 12.63 12.33
N GLY A 86 0.91 12.57 13.44
CA GLY A 86 1.93 13.57 13.80
C GLY A 86 3.36 13.23 13.36
N HIS A 87 3.60 12.07 12.75
CA HIS A 87 4.94 11.59 12.39
C HIS A 87 4.98 10.99 10.97
N GLU A 88 6.11 11.15 10.28
CA GLU A 88 6.30 10.69 8.89
C GLU A 88 6.82 9.25 8.79
N PHE A 89 6.24 8.31 9.55
CA PHE A 89 6.57 6.87 9.45
C PHE A 89 5.58 6.15 8.54
N LEU A 90 5.76 6.30 7.22
CA LEU A 90 4.81 5.82 6.22
C LEU A 90 4.57 4.30 6.29
N ASP A 91 5.61 3.52 6.60
CA ASP A 91 5.58 2.07 6.76
C ASP A 91 4.67 1.63 7.93
N LEU A 92 4.80 2.29 9.07
CA LEU A 92 3.98 2.01 10.26
C LEU A 92 2.56 2.56 10.11
N ARG A 93 2.40 3.74 9.53
CA ARG A 93 1.08 4.35 9.27
C ARG A 93 0.25 3.50 8.32
N MET A 94 0.86 2.93 7.29
CA MET A 94 0.23 1.98 6.38
C MET A 94 -0.33 0.76 7.13
N GLN A 95 0.45 0.17 8.05
CA GLN A 95 0.01 -0.96 8.87
C GLN A 95 -1.13 -0.57 9.81
N VAL A 96 -1.04 0.57 10.50
CA VAL A 96 -2.09 1.06 11.39
C VAL A 96 -3.40 1.31 10.63
N PHE A 97 -3.36 1.83 9.41
CA PHE A 97 -4.57 1.95 8.59
C PHE A 97 -5.14 0.58 8.21
N ASN A 98 -4.32 -0.40 7.84
CA ASN A 98 -4.83 -1.76 7.61
C ASN A 98 -5.53 -2.33 8.86
N PHE A 99 -4.90 -2.19 10.04
CA PHE A 99 -5.46 -2.65 11.31
C PHE A 99 -6.73 -1.89 11.71
N ALA A 100 -6.77 -0.58 11.52
CA ALA A 100 -7.98 0.21 11.70
C ALA A 100 -9.12 -0.33 10.82
N GLY A 101 -8.82 -0.64 9.55
CA GLY A 101 -9.78 -1.25 8.64
C GLY A 101 -10.35 -2.57 9.17
N ILE A 102 -9.49 -3.47 9.65
CA ILE A 102 -9.90 -4.76 10.24
C ILE A 102 -10.77 -4.53 11.49
N TYR A 103 -10.35 -3.65 12.40
CA TYR A 103 -11.11 -3.33 13.61
C TYR A 103 -12.52 -2.80 13.28
N TYR A 104 -12.62 -1.82 12.38
CA TYR A 104 -13.92 -1.26 11.99
C TYR A 104 -14.79 -2.30 11.27
N SER A 105 -14.19 -3.23 10.52
CA SER A 105 -14.91 -4.37 9.92
C SER A 105 -15.47 -5.29 11.00
N TYR A 106 -14.72 -5.60 12.06
CA TYR A 106 -15.19 -6.43 13.17
C TYR A 106 -16.36 -5.80 13.93
N ILE A 107 -16.34 -4.49 14.16
CA ILE A 107 -17.48 -3.79 14.76
C ILE A 107 -18.59 -3.42 13.75
N HIS A 108 -18.52 -3.98 12.53
CA HIS A 108 -19.49 -3.83 11.45
C HIS A 108 -19.69 -2.39 10.93
N ASP A 109 -18.68 -1.53 11.09
CA ASP A 109 -18.59 -0.22 10.45
C ASP A 109 -17.77 -0.32 9.15
N ASP A 110 -18.37 -0.96 8.14
CA ASP A 110 -17.71 -1.23 6.87
C ASP A 110 -17.33 0.06 6.10
N ILE A 111 -18.06 1.16 6.30
CA ILE A 111 -17.78 2.42 5.60
C ILE A 111 -16.47 3.02 6.10
N THR A 112 -16.28 3.01 7.42
CA THR A 112 -15.03 3.44 8.05
C THR A 112 -13.92 2.44 7.77
N ALA A 113 -14.20 1.14 7.79
CA ALA A 113 -13.24 0.10 7.45
C ALA A 113 -12.63 0.33 6.05
N PHE A 114 -13.49 0.56 5.06
CA PHE A 114 -13.07 0.87 3.69
C PHE A 114 -12.29 2.17 3.58
N ASP A 115 -12.61 3.19 4.38
CA ASP A 115 -11.81 4.42 4.42
C ASP A 115 -10.35 4.13 4.71
N TYR A 116 -10.12 3.32 5.74
CA TYR A 116 -8.79 2.98 6.19
C TYR A 116 -8.09 1.99 5.25
N PHE A 117 -8.80 1.01 4.68
CA PHE A 117 -8.22 0.15 3.64
C PHE A 117 -7.74 0.96 2.43
N LEU A 118 -8.53 1.93 1.95
CA LEU A 118 -8.14 2.77 0.82
C LEU A 118 -6.96 3.70 1.14
N LYS A 119 -6.94 4.29 2.35
CA LYS A 119 -5.77 5.07 2.83
C LYS A 119 -4.51 4.22 2.93
N SER A 120 -4.62 2.98 3.40
CA SER A 120 -3.50 2.04 3.44
C SER A 120 -3.04 1.66 2.03
N LEU A 121 -3.98 1.46 1.10
CA LEU A 121 -3.71 1.09 -0.29
C LEU A 121 -2.93 2.19 -1.02
N GLU A 122 -3.28 3.45 -0.80
CA GLU A 122 -2.54 4.60 -1.32
C GLU A 122 -1.07 4.61 -0.85
N LEU A 123 -0.84 4.33 0.44
CA LEU A 123 0.52 4.23 0.98
C LEU A 123 1.26 3.00 0.44
N ALA A 124 0.59 1.85 0.31
CA ALA A 124 1.17 0.64 -0.28
C ALA A 124 1.56 0.85 -1.74
N GLU A 125 0.81 1.64 -2.51
CA GLU A 125 1.19 2.06 -3.86
C GLU A 125 2.41 2.98 -3.86
N ALA A 126 2.43 3.99 -2.99
CA ALA A 126 3.55 4.92 -2.89
C ALA A 126 4.86 4.23 -2.49
N LEU A 127 4.78 3.22 -1.61
CA LEU A 127 5.92 2.43 -1.14
C LEU A 127 6.25 1.23 -2.05
N ASN A 128 5.44 0.98 -3.09
CA ASN A 128 5.53 -0.20 -3.95
C ASN A 128 5.49 -1.54 -3.18
N ASP A 129 4.71 -1.59 -2.08
CA ASP A 129 4.56 -2.77 -1.24
C ASP A 129 3.47 -3.69 -1.81
N SER A 130 3.87 -4.71 -2.55
CA SER A 130 2.95 -5.68 -3.16
C SER A 130 2.29 -6.60 -2.14
N PHE A 131 2.97 -6.89 -1.02
CA PHE A 131 2.43 -7.77 0.00
C PHE A 131 1.30 -7.08 0.78
N MET A 132 1.46 -5.79 1.11
CA MET A 132 0.39 -5.02 1.72
C MET A 132 -0.81 -4.86 0.77
N LYS A 133 -0.59 -4.68 -0.54
CA LYS A 133 -1.68 -4.67 -1.52
C LYS A 133 -2.47 -5.97 -1.50
N TYR A 134 -1.80 -7.12 -1.49
CA TYR A 134 -2.45 -8.43 -1.31
C TYR A 134 -3.35 -8.44 -0.04
N ARG A 135 -2.80 -8.06 1.13
CA ARG A 135 -3.56 -8.06 2.40
C ARG A 135 -4.81 -7.19 2.32
N LEU A 136 -4.69 -6.00 1.74
CA LEU A 136 -5.78 -5.04 1.62
C LEU A 136 -6.88 -5.54 0.67
N TYR A 137 -6.52 -6.06 -0.50
CA TYR A 137 -7.49 -6.64 -1.42
C TYR A 137 -8.18 -7.87 -0.83
N ASN A 138 -7.45 -8.72 -0.10
CA ASN A 138 -8.04 -9.84 0.63
C ASN A 138 -9.06 -9.37 1.68
N ASN A 139 -8.72 -8.36 2.49
CA ASN A 139 -9.64 -7.81 3.49
C ASN A 139 -10.90 -7.19 2.88
N ILE A 140 -10.74 -6.47 1.76
CA ILE A 140 -11.86 -5.92 0.98
C ILE A 140 -12.76 -7.06 0.45
N ALA A 141 -12.15 -8.12 -0.10
CA ALA A 141 -12.85 -9.28 -0.62
C ALA A 141 -13.64 -10.03 0.47
N VAL A 142 -13.05 -10.25 1.65
CA VAL A 142 -13.73 -10.84 2.82
C VAL A 142 -14.95 -10.00 3.21
N SER A 143 -14.84 -8.67 3.22
CA SER A 143 -15.98 -7.80 3.57
C SER A 143 -17.16 -7.94 2.58
N PHE A 144 -16.90 -8.12 1.28
CA PHE A 144 -17.95 -8.44 0.30
C PHE A 144 -18.49 -9.86 0.44
N HIS A 145 -17.59 -10.84 0.68
CA HIS A 145 -17.96 -12.24 0.86
C HIS A 145 -18.92 -12.40 2.06
N ASN A 146 -18.60 -11.80 3.21
CA ASN A 146 -19.46 -11.82 4.40
C ASN A 146 -20.84 -11.17 4.18
N LYS A 147 -20.99 -10.36 3.13
CA LYS A 147 -22.25 -9.74 2.72
C LYS A 147 -22.92 -10.46 1.54
N LYS A 148 -22.42 -11.65 1.17
CA LYS A 148 -22.91 -12.52 0.09
C LYS A 148 -22.80 -11.90 -1.32
N ASP A 149 -21.97 -10.87 -1.49
CA ASP A 149 -21.65 -10.29 -2.80
C ASP A 149 -20.45 -11.03 -3.42
N CYS A 150 -20.70 -12.28 -3.84
CA CYS A 150 -19.66 -13.19 -4.30
C CYS A 150 -19.00 -12.73 -5.61
N GLU A 151 -19.73 -12.00 -6.47
CA GLU A 151 -19.17 -11.42 -7.70
C GLU A 151 -18.06 -10.41 -7.36
N SER A 152 -18.33 -9.49 -6.45
CA SER A 152 -17.35 -8.47 -6.03
C SER A 152 -16.22 -9.10 -5.23
N ALA A 153 -16.53 -10.04 -4.33
CA ALA A 153 -15.53 -10.76 -3.55
C ALA A 153 -14.56 -11.52 -4.46
N LEU A 154 -15.06 -12.26 -5.46
CA LEU A 154 -14.24 -12.99 -6.43
C LEU A 154 -13.26 -12.07 -7.17
N ALA A 155 -13.73 -10.92 -7.64
CA ALA A 155 -12.89 -9.95 -8.34
C ALA A 155 -11.73 -9.44 -7.47
N TYR A 156 -11.99 -9.13 -6.19
CA TYR A 156 -10.95 -8.64 -5.28
C TYR A 156 -10.04 -9.75 -4.77
N TYR A 157 -10.53 -10.97 -4.56
CA TYR A 157 -9.66 -12.11 -4.28
C TYR A 157 -8.71 -12.39 -5.46
N GLN A 158 -9.17 -12.24 -6.71
CA GLN A 158 -8.29 -12.41 -7.87
C GLN A 158 -7.19 -11.35 -7.89
N GLN A 159 -7.52 -10.09 -7.61
CA GLN A 159 -6.51 -9.03 -7.48
C GLN A 159 -5.51 -9.32 -6.36
N ALA A 160 -6.01 -9.76 -5.19
CA ALA A 160 -5.16 -10.18 -4.08
C ALA A 160 -4.19 -11.30 -4.52
N TYR A 161 -4.67 -12.26 -5.31
CA TYR A 161 -3.90 -13.41 -5.78
C TYR A 161 -2.81 -13.00 -6.77
N ASP A 162 -3.12 -12.06 -7.66
CA ASP A 162 -2.15 -11.52 -8.60
C ASP A 162 -1.02 -10.79 -7.85
N TYR A 163 -1.34 -9.92 -6.89
CA TYR A 163 -0.33 -9.20 -6.09
C TYR A 163 0.51 -10.13 -5.22
N LEU A 164 -0.12 -11.16 -4.66
CA LEU A 164 0.58 -12.21 -3.95
C LEU A 164 1.61 -12.81 -4.92
N ASN A 165 1.23 -13.27 -6.12
CA ASN A 165 2.13 -13.94 -7.09
C ASN A 165 3.35 -13.11 -7.52
N PHE A 166 3.28 -11.78 -7.45
CA PHE A 166 4.41 -10.91 -7.77
C PHE A 166 5.36 -10.63 -6.59
N SER A 167 5.05 -11.06 -5.37
CA SER A 167 5.90 -10.79 -4.20
C SER A 167 7.00 -11.84 -4.01
N HIS A 168 8.27 -11.41 -4.05
CA HIS A 168 9.46 -12.28 -4.00
C HIS A 168 9.89 -12.69 -2.55
N LEU A 169 8.95 -12.90 -1.62
CA LEU A 169 9.28 -13.18 -0.20
C LEU A 169 9.13 -14.68 0.15
N GLU A 170 10.18 -15.29 0.71
CA GLU A 170 10.22 -16.71 1.09
C GLU A 170 9.47 -17.00 2.42
N GLY A 171 8.79 -18.16 2.52
CA GLY A 171 8.32 -18.76 3.79
C GLY A 171 6.80 -18.89 3.96
N LEU A 172 6.14 -17.89 4.57
CA LEU A 172 4.71 -17.90 4.93
C LEU A 172 3.74 -17.72 3.75
N TYR A 173 4.29 -17.46 2.57
CA TYR A 173 3.57 -17.10 1.37
C TYR A 173 2.61 -18.21 0.85
N THR A 174 3.02 -19.46 0.98
CA THR A 174 2.29 -20.60 0.40
C THR A 174 1.02 -20.94 1.18
N GLN A 175 0.97 -20.64 2.48
CA GLN A 175 -0.27 -20.75 3.27
C GLN A 175 -1.27 -19.65 2.89
N TYR A 176 -0.80 -18.42 2.64
CA TYR A 176 -1.67 -17.36 2.13
C TYR A 176 -2.25 -17.70 0.76
N GLN A 177 -1.46 -18.29 -0.14
CA GLN A 177 -1.96 -18.77 -1.43
C GLN A 177 -3.01 -19.87 -1.26
N LEU A 178 -2.81 -20.81 -0.32
CA LEU A 178 -3.76 -21.86 0.00
C LEU A 178 -5.12 -21.26 0.39
N TYR A 179 -5.16 -20.39 1.40
CA TYR A 179 -6.42 -19.79 1.88
C TYR A 179 -7.07 -18.90 0.81
N LEU A 180 -6.28 -18.21 0.00
CA LEU A 180 -6.81 -17.37 -1.07
C LEU A 180 -7.43 -18.18 -2.20
N LEU A 181 -6.82 -19.30 -2.59
CA LEU A 181 -7.39 -20.24 -3.57
C LEU A 181 -8.67 -20.89 -3.03
N GLN A 182 -8.70 -21.26 -1.75
CA GLN A 182 -9.91 -21.76 -1.09
C GLN A 182 -11.05 -20.73 -1.16
N ASN A 183 -10.76 -19.46 -0.85
CA ASN A 183 -11.74 -18.37 -0.96
C ASN A 183 -12.25 -18.16 -2.40
N LEU A 184 -11.35 -18.21 -3.39
CA LEU A 184 -11.72 -18.15 -4.82
C LEU A 184 -12.63 -19.30 -5.24
N ILE A 185 -12.33 -20.53 -4.78
CA ILE A 185 -13.16 -21.72 -5.03
C ILE A 185 -14.54 -21.53 -4.39
N ASN A 186 -14.60 -21.06 -3.14
CA ASN A 186 -15.86 -20.88 -2.42
C ASN A 186 -16.76 -19.82 -3.08
N CYS A 187 -16.20 -18.68 -3.51
CA CYS A 187 -16.94 -17.70 -4.30
C CYS A 187 -17.40 -18.27 -5.65
N SER A 188 -16.57 -19.08 -6.31
CA SER A 188 -16.91 -19.71 -7.59
C SER A 188 -18.06 -20.71 -7.46
N ILE A 189 -18.08 -21.49 -6.38
CA ILE A 189 -19.19 -22.39 -6.02
C ILE A 189 -20.46 -21.61 -5.73
N ALA A 190 -20.38 -20.51 -4.96
CA ALA A 190 -21.52 -19.66 -4.66
C ALA A 190 -22.14 -19.01 -5.91
N LEU A 191 -21.33 -18.78 -6.96
CA LEU A 191 -21.77 -18.30 -8.26
C LEU A 191 -22.18 -19.42 -9.24
N ASP A 192 -22.13 -20.69 -8.80
CA ASP A 192 -22.37 -21.88 -9.61
C ASP A 192 -21.53 -21.93 -10.91
N SER A 193 -20.30 -21.42 -10.87
CA SER A 193 -19.39 -21.39 -12.02
C SER A 193 -18.45 -22.59 -12.00
N LYS A 194 -18.92 -23.70 -12.58
CA LYS A 194 -18.14 -24.95 -12.67
C LYS A 194 -16.77 -24.76 -13.32
N GLU A 195 -16.68 -23.87 -14.31
CA GLU A 195 -15.44 -23.56 -15.03
C GLU A 195 -14.39 -22.95 -14.10
N LEU A 196 -14.77 -21.95 -13.31
CA LEU A 196 -13.88 -21.31 -12.34
C LEU A 196 -13.51 -22.24 -11.19
N VAL A 197 -14.44 -23.06 -10.71
CA VAL A 197 -14.16 -24.07 -9.67
C VAL A 197 -13.04 -25.00 -10.15
N LEU A 198 -13.16 -25.54 -11.37
CA LEU A 198 -12.14 -26.43 -11.93
C LEU A 198 -10.79 -25.72 -12.15
N GLU A 199 -10.81 -24.46 -12.59
CA GLU A 199 -9.60 -23.65 -12.75
C GLU A 199 -8.83 -23.50 -11.43
N TYR A 200 -9.51 -23.04 -10.38
CA TYR A 200 -8.87 -22.79 -9.09
C TYR A 200 -8.51 -24.09 -8.36
N CYS A 201 -9.28 -25.17 -8.53
CA CYS A 201 -8.88 -26.50 -8.09
C CYS A 201 -7.58 -26.97 -8.76
N GLY A 202 -7.42 -26.74 -10.07
CA GLY A 202 -6.17 -27.07 -10.77
C GLY A 202 -4.97 -26.27 -10.25
N ARG A 203 -5.15 -24.98 -9.95
CA ARG A 203 -4.10 -24.16 -9.32
C ARG A 203 -3.77 -24.64 -7.90
N LEU A 204 -4.77 -25.08 -7.14
CA LEU A 204 -4.60 -25.63 -5.80
C LEU A 204 -3.84 -26.96 -5.83
N GLU A 205 -4.13 -27.83 -6.80
CA GLU A 205 -3.38 -29.07 -7.04
C GLU A 205 -1.92 -28.79 -7.36
N GLN A 206 -1.63 -27.82 -8.25
CA GLN A 206 -0.26 -27.39 -8.55
C GLN A 206 0.46 -26.90 -7.28
N LEU A 207 -0.21 -26.10 -6.45
CA LEU A 207 0.35 -25.61 -5.18
C LEU A 207 0.70 -26.78 -4.24
N TYR A 208 -0.12 -27.82 -4.19
CA TYR A 208 0.17 -29.03 -3.42
C TYR A 208 1.33 -29.87 -3.99
N GLU A 209 1.52 -29.88 -5.30
CA GLU A 209 2.67 -30.54 -5.92
C GLU A 209 3.97 -29.81 -5.58
N GLU A 210 3.95 -28.48 -5.60
CA GLU A 210 5.08 -27.62 -5.24
C GLU A 210 5.39 -27.67 -3.74
N GLN A 211 4.36 -27.75 -2.90
CA GLN A 211 4.47 -27.77 -1.44
C GLN A 211 3.59 -28.86 -0.79
N PRO A 212 4.03 -30.13 -0.79
CA PRO A 212 3.22 -31.25 -0.29
C PRO A 212 2.78 -31.13 1.17
N ARG A 213 3.55 -30.42 2.01
CA ARG A 213 3.21 -30.18 3.42
C ARG A 213 1.90 -29.42 3.62
N LEU A 214 1.45 -28.63 2.62
CA LEU A 214 0.19 -27.92 2.72
C LEU A 214 -1.02 -28.85 2.83
N LYS A 215 -0.91 -30.12 2.42
CA LYS A 215 -1.98 -31.12 2.61
C LYS A 215 -2.22 -31.47 4.08
N GLU A 216 -1.29 -31.13 4.97
CA GLU A 216 -1.42 -31.32 6.42
C GLU A 216 -2.17 -30.16 7.10
N ASP A 217 -2.46 -29.08 6.36
CA ASP A 217 -3.23 -27.94 6.88
C ASP A 217 -4.69 -28.35 7.18
N LEU A 218 -5.19 -27.92 8.34
CA LEU A 218 -6.50 -28.31 8.87
C LEU A 218 -7.68 -27.85 7.98
N SER A 219 -7.49 -26.83 7.15
CA SER A 219 -8.51 -26.34 6.21
C SER A 219 -8.72 -27.26 5.00
N VAL A 220 -7.72 -28.08 4.63
CA VAL A 220 -7.72 -28.85 3.37
C VAL A 220 -8.80 -29.95 3.33
N PRO A 221 -8.97 -30.78 4.37
CA PRO A 221 -10.04 -31.78 4.38
C PRO A 221 -11.41 -31.14 4.20
N TRP A 222 -11.62 -29.98 4.83
CA TRP A 222 -12.86 -29.23 4.69
C TRP A 222 -13.08 -28.73 3.27
N GLN A 223 -12.08 -28.08 2.67
CA GLN A 223 -12.21 -27.60 1.29
C GLN A 223 -12.56 -28.75 0.33
N ASN A 224 -11.98 -29.93 0.53
CA ASN A 224 -12.30 -31.11 -0.27
C ASN A 224 -13.76 -31.54 -0.12
N VAL A 225 -14.34 -31.49 1.09
CA VAL A 225 -15.76 -31.77 1.32
C VAL A 225 -16.63 -30.80 0.52
N VAL A 226 -16.33 -29.51 0.55
CA VAL A 226 -17.08 -28.48 -0.21
C VAL A 226 -17.04 -28.77 -1.70
N ILE A 227 -15.86 -29.00 -2.25
CA ILE A 227 -15.65 -29.28 -3.68
C ILE A 227 -16.39 -30.56 -4.10
N LEU A 228 -16.22 -31.65 -3.34
CA LEU A 228 -16.86 -32.93 -3.64
C LEU A 228 -18.38 -32.84 -3.57
N SER A 229 -18.91 -32.10 -2.59
CA SER A 229 -20.35 -31.86 -2.43
C SER A 229 -20.91 -31.10 -3.63
N TYR A 230 -20.21 -30.06 -4.09
CA TYR A 230 -20.58 -29.30 -5.30
C TYR A 230 -20.66 -30.20 -6.55
N PHE A 231 -19.75 -31.16 -6.69
CA PHE A 231 -19.77 -32.12 -7.80
C PHE A 231 -20.70 -33.33 -7.58
N GLY A 232 -21.49 -33.35 -6.50
CA GLY A 232 -22.43 -34.44 -6.20
C GLY A 232 -21.78 -35.74 -5.71
N LYS A 233 -20.49 -35.70 -5.32
CA LYS A 233 -19.73 -36.85 -4.82
C LYS A 233 -19.91 -37.03 -3.31
N ARG A 234 -21.17 -37.25 -2.89
CA ARG A 234 -21.57 -37.32 -1.48
C ARG A 234 -20.81 -38.36 -0.66
N GLU A 235 -20.64 -39.57 -1.17
CA GLU A 235 -19.98 -40.65 -0.41
C GLU A 235 -18.51 -40.32 -0.10
N GLU A 236 -17.75 -39.83 -1.09
CA GLU A 236 -16.36 -39.39 -0.91
C GLU A 236 -16.26 -38.26 0.13
N ALA A 237 -17.17 -37.27 0.05
CA ALA A 237 -17.22 -36.17 0.99
C ALA A 237 -17.58 -36.62 2.42
N TYR A 238 -18.50 -37.58 2.55
CA TYR A 238 -18.92 -38.14 3.83
C TYR A 238 -17.80 -38.92 4.52
N GLU A 239 -16.98 -39.67 3.77
CA GLU A 239 -15.79 -40.35 4.31
C GLU A 239 -14.77 -39.37 4.89
N ILE A 240 -14.57 -38.21 4.25
CA ILE A 240 -13.67 -37.17 4.76
C ILE A 240 -14.25 -36.55 6.04
N LEU A 241 -15.53 -36.17 6.05
CA LEU A 241 -16.19 -35.65 7.25
C LEU A 241 -16.10 -36.64 8.42
N ARG A 242 -16.33 -37.92 8.17
CA ARG A 242 -16.26 -38.96 9.20
C ARG A 242 -14.86 -39.16 9.78
N SER A 243 -13.82 -38.99 8.98
CA SER A 243 -12.43 -39.21 9.39
C SER A 243 -11.79 -38.02 10.11
N HIS A 244 -12.26 -36.79 9.85
CA HIS A 244 -11.63 -35.56 10.36
C HIS A 244 -12.43 -34.86 11.46
N LEU A 245 -13.75 -35.01 11.48
CA LEU A 245 -14.54 -34.62 12.66
C LEU A 245 -14.57 -35.84 13.57
N CYS A 246 -13.76 -35.84 14.64
CA CYS A 246 -13.85 -36.88 15.68
C CYS A 246 -15.15 -36.70 16.47
N TRP A 247 -16.26 -37.25 15.97
CA TRP A 247 -17.63 -37.04 16.47
C TRP A 247 -17.93 -37.61 17.88
N GLU A 248 -16.93 -38.17 18.57
CA GLU A 248 -17.02 -38.73 19.93
C GLU A 248 -16.73 -37.69 21.04
N GLU A 249 -16.00 -36.61 20.73
CA GLU A 249 -15.81 -35.43 21.60
C GLU A 249 -16.46 -34.19 20.95
N ASP A 250 -16.61 -33.08 21.70
CA ASP A 250 -17.14 -31.82 21.15
C ASP A 250 -16.29 -31.43 19.93
N PRO A 251 -16.87 -31.33 18.71
CA PRO A 251 -16.11 -31.03 17.51
C PRO A 251 -15.28 -29.74 17.61
N LEU A 252 -15.58 -28.87 18.57
CA LEU A 252 -14.95 -27.57 18.86
C LEU A 252 -13.72 -27.61 19.77
N GLY A 253 -13.19 -28.78 20.13
CA GLY A 253 -11.93 -28.86 20.90
C GLY A 253 -10.75 -28.14 20.23
N ALA A 254 -10.82 -27.96 18.90
CA ALA A 254 -9.93 -27.11 18.12
C ALA A 254 -10.69 -25.83 17.68
N THR A 255 -10.33 -24.69 18.28
CA THR A 255 -10.84 -23.35 17.94
C THR A 255 -10.57 -22.93 16.49
N ASP A 256 -9.66 -23.62 15.81
CA ASP A 256 -8.99 -23.08 14.62
C ASP A 256 -9.79 -23.21 13.32
N ILE A 257 -11.02 -23.75 13.36
CA ILE A 257 -11.81 -24.10 12.16
C ILE A 257 -13.30 -23.69 12.25
N ILE A 258 -13.69 -22.89 13.24
CA ILE A 258 -15.10 -22.54 13.52
C ILE A 258 -15.78 -21.86 12.33
N GLU A 259 -15.04 -21.04 11.60
CA GLU A 259 -15.53 -20.32 10.41
C GLU A 259 -16.05 -21.25 9.30
N LEU A 260 -15.66 -22.54 9.31
CA LEU A 260 -16.06 -23.52 8.30
C LEU A 260 -17.40 -24.21 8.62
N TYR A 261 -17.90 -24.09 9.85
CA TYR A 261 -19.08 -24.81 10.34
C TYR A 261 -20.42 -24.40 9.70
N PRO A 262 -20.68 -23.11 9.39
CA PRO A 262 -21.90 -22.72 8.66
C PRO A 262 -22.04 -23.45 7.33
N HIS A 263 -20.93 -23.61 6.61
CA HIS A 263 -20.92 -24.31 5.33
C HIS A 263 -21.04 -25.83 5.49
N ILE A 264 -20.42 -26.43 6.52
CA ILE A 264 -20.65 -27.86 6.85
C ILE A 264 -22.14 -28.09 7.09
N LEU A 265 -22.76 -27.20 7.88
CA LEU A 265 -24.17 -27.28 8.20
C LEU A 265 -25.04 -27.17 6.94
N ASP A 266 -24.73 -26.26 6.02
CA ASP A 266 -25.44 -26.13 4.74
C ASP A 266 -25.46 -27.47 3.98
N ILE A 267 -24.29 -28.10 3.81
CA ILE A 267 -24.14 -29.39 3.12
C ILE A 267 -24.94 -30.50 3.82
N LEU A 268 -24.84 -30.60 5.15
CA LEU A 268 -25.54 -31.64 5.92
C LEU A 268 -27.06 -31.46 5.87
N LEU A 269 -27.54 -30.22 5.85
CA LEU A 269 -28.95 -29.89 5.69
C LEU A 269 -29.46 -30.27 4.31
N GLU A 270 -28.71 -29.98 3.24
CA GLU A 270 -29.04 -30.40 1.88
C GLU A 270 -29.12 -31.93 1.75
N TRP A 271 -28.19 -32.62 2.39
CA TRP A 271 -28.13 -34.08 2.45
C TRP A 271 -29.19 -34.71 3.37
N LYS A 272 -29.89 -33.89 4.16
CA LYS A 272 -30.87 -34.28 5.18
C LYS A 272 -30.27 -35.18 6.28
N GLU A 273 -29.01 -34.96 6.63
CA GLU A 273 -28.29 -35.69 7.68
C GLU A 273 -28.57 -35.11 9.08
N LYS A 274 -29.75 -35.41 9.63
CA LYS A 274 -30.26 -34.78 10.86
C LYS A 274 -29.30 -34.82 12.04
N ALA A 275 -28.80 -36.01 12.39
CA ALA A 275 -28.02 -36.21 13.60
C ALA A 275 -26.68 -35.45 13.57
N LEU A 276 -26.05 -35.36 12.40
CA LEU A 276 -24.80 -34.62 12.22
C LEU A 276 -25.05 -33.11 12.16
N ALA A 277 -26.09 -32.69 11.43
CA ALA A 277 -26.48 -31.29 11.34
C ALA A 277 -26.81 -30.72 12.72
N GLU A 278 -27.48 -31.49 13.60
CA GLU A 278 -27.82 -31.08 14.97
C GLU A 278 -26.55 -30.83 15.80
N LYS A 279 -25.56 -31.74 15.75
CA LYS A 279 -24.28 -31.56 16.46
C LYS A 279 -23.51 -30.32 16.00
N VAL A 280 -23.41 -30.12 14.69
CA VAL A 280 -22.71 -28.96 14.10
C VAL A 280 -23.43 -27.66 14.47
N LEU A 281 -24.76 -27.66 14.42
CA LEU A 281 -25.59 -26.51 14.80
C LEU A 281 -25.44 -26.14 16.27
N GLU A 282 -25.54 -27.10 17.20
CA GLU A 282 -25.36 -26.85 18.64
C GLU A 282 -23.99 -26.27 18.97
N SER A 283 -22.97 -26.75 18.28
CA SER A 283 -21.60 -26.23 18.33
C SER A 283 -21.53 -24.78 17.83
N LEU A 284 -22.03 -24.52 16.62
CA LEU A 284 -22.00 -23.21 15.97
C LEU A 284 -22.75 -22.15 16.80
N CYS A 285 -23.97 -22.47 17.27
CA CYS A 285 -24.79 -21.55 18.06
C CYS A 285 -24.13 -21.19 19.39
N ARG A 286 -23.51 -22.15 20.10
CA ARG A 286 -22.78 -21.87 21.36
C ARG A 286 -21.66 -20.84 21.19
N HIS A 287 -21.03 -20.80 20.02
CA HIS A 287 -19.99 -19.84 19.70
C HIS A 287 -20.58 -18.48 19.30
N LEU A 288 -21.42 -18.46 18.26
CA LEU A 288 -22.00 -17.23 17.70
C LEU A 288 -22.84 -16.44 18.72
N GLU A 289 -23.53 -17.11 19.65
CA GLU A 289 -24.37 -16.43 20.63
C GLU A 289 -23.60 -15.52 21.60
N ARG A 290 -22.29 -15.73 21.73
CA ARG A 290 -21.41 -15.00 22.66
C ARG A 290 -20.77 -13.75 22.06
N GLU A 291 -20.84 -13.56 20.74
CA GLU A 291 -20.05 -12.54 20.05
C GLU A 291 -20.79 -11.21 19.89
N SER A 292 -21.89 -11.20 19.15
CA SER A 292 -22.59 -9.96 18.77
C SER A 292 -24.09 -10.18 18.52
N PRO A 293 -24.92 -9.12 18.52
CA PRO A 293 -26.33 -9.22 18.12
C PRO A 293 -26.52 -9.82 16.72
N ARG A 294 -25.59 -9.56 15.80
CA ARG A 294 -25.62 -10.10 14.43
C ARG A 294 -25.25 -11.58 14.38
N ALA A 295 -24.23 -12.00 15.14
CA ALA A 295 -23.88 -13.41 15.27
C ALA A 295 -25.02 -14.21 15.92
N ARG A 296 -25.69 -13.64 16.93
CA ARG A 296 -26.94 -14.21 17.49
C ARG A 296 -28.04 -14.35 16.43
N GLN A 297 -28.22 -13.34 15.58
CA GLN A 297 -29.19 -13.39 14.49
C GLN A 297 -28.85 -14.53 13.50
N GLU A 298 -27.58 -14.68 13.16
CA GLU A 298 -27.09 -15.75 12.29
C GLU A 298 -27.29 -17.14 12.89
N ALA A 299 -26.96 -17.33 14.16
CA ALA A 299 -27.24 -18.56 14.91
C ALA A 299 -28.72 -18.93 14.84
N CYS A 300 -29.61 -17.97 15.12
CA CYS A 300 -31.06 -18.19 15.05
C CYS A 300 -31.51 -18.53 13.61
N SER A 301 -30.90 -17.92 12.59
CA SER A 301 -31.19 -18.24 11.19
C SER A 301 -30.84 -19.69 10.84
N HIS A 302 -29.72 -20.20 11.34
CA HIS A 302 -29.33 -21.60 11.14
C HIS A 302 -30.27 -22.57 11.88
N GLU A 303 -30.69 -22.24 13.10
CA GLU A 303 -31.69 -23.01 13.85
C GLU A 303 -33.02 -23.09 13.13
N ILE A 304 -33.56 -21.95 12.67
CA ILE A 304 -34.83 -21.90 11.93
C ILE A 304 -34.76 -22.83 10.72
N ARG A 305 -33.69 -22.72 9.92
CA ARG A 305 -33.53 -23.54 8.70
C ARG A 305 -33.45 -25.03 9.03
N PHE A 306 -32.74 -25.40 10.10
CA PHE A 306 -32.70 -26.78 10.58
C PHE A 306 -34.09 -27.28 11.01
N TYR A 307 -34.83 -26.49 11.80
CA TYR A 307 -36.17 -26.84 12.25
C TYR A 307 -37.16 -26.96 11.10
N GLU A 308 -37.07 -26.11 10.06
CA GLU A 308 -37.90 -26.19 8.86
C GLU A 308 -37.63 -27.46 8.06
N ILE A 309 -36.36 -27.78 7.79
CA ILE A 309 -35.96 -28.95 6.99
C ILE A 309 -36.38 -30.26 7.66
N PHE A 310 -36.27 -30.35 8.99
CA PHE A 310 -36.60 -31.56 9.75
C PHE A 310 -38.00 -31.53 10.40
N GLY A 311 -38.82 -30.52 10.10
CA GLY A 311 -40.22 -30.45 10.51
C GLY A 311 -40.46 -30.28 12.03
N MET A 312 -39.56 -29.59 12.73
CA MET A 312 -39.63 -29.35 14.18
C MET A 312 -40.48 -28.10 14.50
N THR A 313 -41.74 -28.14 14.09
CA THR A 313 -42.67 -27.00 14.10
C THR A 313 -42.91 -26.38 15.48
N GLU A 314 -42.75 -27.17 16.54
CA GLU A 314 -42.90 -26.75 17.93
C GLU A 314 -41.78 -25.81 18.42
N ARG A 315 -40.60 -25.86 17.78
CA ARG A 315 -39.44 -25.01 18.13
C ARG A 315 -39.37 -23.71 17.33
N LEU A 316 -40.04 -23.65 16.18
CA LEU A 316 -40.01 -22.49 15.28
C LEU A 316 -40.46 -21.17 15.94
N PRO A 317 -41.55 -21.13 16.74
CA PRO A 317 -42.03 -19.86 17.31
C PRO A 317 -40.98 -19.16 18.20
N ASP A 318 -40.27 -19.93 19.02
CA ASP A 318 -39.20 -19.40 19.89
C ASP A 318 -37.99 -18.91 19.06
N ALA A 319 -37.57 -19.71 18.08
CA ALA A 319 -36.46 -19.35 17.19
C ALA A 319 -36.74 -18.08 16.37
N TYR A 320 -37.98 -17.93 15.86
CA TYR A 320 -38.40 -16.73 15.14
C TYR A 320 -38.47 -15.48 16.04
N GLU A 321 -38.90 -15.63 17.30
CA GLU A 321 -38.90 -14.51 18.26
C GLU A 321 -37.46 -14.09 18.61
N ARG A 322 -36.57 -15.04 18.90
CA ARG A 322 -35.13 -14.77 19.15
C ARG A 322 -34.48 -14.10 17.94
N TYR A 323 -34.75 -14.60 16.74
CA TYR A 323 -34.30 -14.00 15.49
C TYR A 323 -34.80 -12.56 15.33
N TYR A 324 -36.09 -12.29 15.62
CA TYR A 324 -36.65 -10.94 15.51
C TYR A 324 -36.03 -9.96 16.51
N GLN A 325 -35.81 -10.38 17.76
CA GLN A 325 -35.13 -9.53 18.76
C GLN A 325 -33.68 -9.24 18.35
N ALA A 326 -32.93 -10.26 17.95
CA ALA A 326 -31.57 -10.09 17.45
C ALA A 326 -31.53 -9.21 16.18
N SER A 327 -32.50 -9.37 15.27
CA SER A 327 -32.64 -8.54 14.08
C SER A 327 -32.98 -7.09 14.41
N LYS A 328 -33.79 -6.83 15.46
CA LYS A 328 -34.12 -5.47 15.92
C LYS A 328 -32.92 -4.78 16.56
N GLU A 329 -32.08 -5.53 17.25
CA GLU A 329 -30.77 -5.07 17.72
C GLU A 329 -29.80 -4.82 16.55
N ALA A 330 -29.85 -5.65 15.50
CA ALA A 330 -29.00 -5.56 14.31
C ALA A 330 -29.48 -4.54 13.24
N LEU A 331 -30.74 -4.08 13.31
CA LEU A 331 -31.43 -3.21 12.34
C LEU A 331 -30.81 -1.80 12.18
N GLY A 332 -29.74 -1.49 12.94
CA GLY A 332 -28.83 -0.38 12.63
C GLY A 332 -27.91 -0.62 11.43
N SER A 333 -27.80 -1.85 10.90
CA SER A 333 -26.86 -2.22 9.82
C SER A 333 -27.58 -2.63 8.53
N VAL A 334 -27.73 -1.68 7.61
CA VAL A 334 -28.32 -1.95 6.29
C VAL A 334 -27.25 -2.50 5.36
N ALA A 335 -27.04 -3.82 5.35
CA ALA A 335 -26.04 -4.48 4.52
C ALA A 335 -26.13 -4.06 3.03
N HIS A 336 -27.33 -3.87 2.47
CA HIS A 336 -27.50 -3.44 1.08
C HIS A 336 -27.01 -2.00 0.82
N ASN A 337 -27.32 -1.06 1.72
CA ASN A 337 -26.82 0.31 1.61
C ASN A 337 -25.31 0.38 1.86
N GLN A 338 -24.79 -0.49 2.74
CA GLN A 338 -23.34 -0.63 2.98
C GLN A 338 -22.62 -1.16 1.74
N ILE A 339 -23.09 -2.24 1.10
CA ILE A 339 -22.52 -2.76 -0.16
C ILE A 339 -22.49 -1.65 -1.21
N ARG A 340 -23.61 -0.94 -1.38
CA ARG A 340 -23.70 0.17 -2.34
C ARG A 340 -22.68 1.27 -2.02
N ALA A 341 -22.61 1.71 -0.77
CA ALA A 341 -21.67 2.74 -0.33
C ALA A 341 -20.21 2.29 -0.50
N MET A 342 -19.90 1.03 -0.20
CA MET A 342 -18.57 0.43 -0.40
C MET A 342 -18.18 0.45 -1.90
N LYS A 343 -19.08 0.01 -2.79
CA LYS A 343 -18.86 0.04 -4.24
C LYS A 343 -18.64 1.46 -4.77
N GLU A 344 -19.45 2.42 -4.34
CA GLU A 344 -19.31 3.82 -4.72
C GLU A 344 -17.96 4.40 -4.26
N LYS A 345 -17.50 4.05 -3.05
CA LYS A 345 -16.22 4.50 -2.49
C LYS A 345 -15.02 3.90 -3.22
N LEU A 346 -15.06 2.60 -3.52
CA LEU A 346 -14.03 1.92 -4.32
C LEU A 346 -13.94 2.50 -5.73
N TYR A 347 -15.08 2.68 -6.40
CA TYR A 347 -15.12 3.24 -7.73
C TYR A 347 -14.53 4.66 -7.75
N SER A 348 -14.90 5.50 -6.78
CA SER A 348 -14.32 6.83 -6.60
C SER A 348 -12.79 6.78 -6.44
N PHE A 349 -12.29 5.87 -5.60
CA PHE A 349 -10.86 5.68 -5.40
C PHE A 349 -10.14 5.24 -6.68
N GLU A 350 -10.66 4.25 -7.40
CA GLU A 350 -10.07 3.78 -8.66
C GLU A 350 -10.03 4.88 -9.73
N VAL A 351 -11.10 5.68 -9.83
CA VAL A 351 -11.15 6.83 -10.72
C VAL A 351 -10.09 7.86 -10.33
N GLN A 352 -9.96 8.16 -9.03
CA GLN A 352 -8.93 9.09 -8.54
C GLN A 352 -7.53 8.57 -8.82
N GLN A 353 -7.27 7.28 -8.63
CA GLN A 353 -5.99 6.65 -8.92
C GLN A 353 -5.65 6.71 -10.41
N LYS A 354 -6.61 6.40 -11.28
CA LYS A 354 -6.45 6.55 -12.73
C LYS A 354 -6.16 8.01 -13.10
N LEU A 355 -6.88 8.96 -12.51
CA LEU A 355 -6.67 10.38 -12.74
C LEU A 355 -5.26 10.81 -12.29
N ASN A 356 -4.83 10.42 -11.09
CA ASN A 356 -3.50 10.71 -10.56
C ASN A 356 -2.40 10.11 -11.45
N ARG A 357 -2.58 8.87 -11.93
CA ARG A 357 -1.63 8.21 -12.85
C ARG A 357 -1.59 8.90 -14.20
N LEU A 358 -2.73 9.29 -14.75
CA LEU A 358 -2.81 10.06 -16.00
C LEU A 358 -2.17 11.45 -15.84
N GLN A 359 -2.36 12.10 -14.69
CA GLN A 359 -1.70 13.37 -14.36
C GLN A 359 -0.18 13.18 -14.28
N LYS A 360 0.32 12.18 -13.54
CA LYS A 360 1.76 11.87 -13.49
C LYS A 360 2.32 11.61 -14.90
N LEU A 361 1.67 10.77 -15.71
CA LEU A 361 2.09 10.55 -17.10
C LEU A 361 2.02 11.81 -17.96
N SER A 362 1.07 12.71 -17.69
CA SER A 362 0.98 13.99 -18.38
C SER A 362 2.05 15.00 -17.95
N TYR A 363 2.71 14.81 -16.80
CA TYR A 363 3.70 15.74 -16.26
C TYR A 363 5.14 15.27 -16.41
N MET A 364 5.37 13.99 -16.69
CA MET A 364 6.71 13.46 -16.94
C MET A 364 7.08 13.53 -18.43
N ASP A 365 8.37 13.76 -18.71
CA ASP A 365 8.94 13.60 -20.04
C ASP A 365 9.15 12.11 -20.35
N GLY A 366 8.61 11.65 -21.48
CA GLY A 366 8.60 10.23 -21.84
C GLY A 366 9.97 9.61 -22.14
N LEU A 367 11.03 10.43 -22.31
CA LEU A 367 12.39 9.94 -22.56
C LEU A 367 13.27 10.03 -21.31
N CYS A 368 13.20 11.15 -20.60
CA CYS A 368 14.18 11.54 -19.59
C CYS A 368 13.77 11.24 -18.14
N ASP A 369 12.53 10.82 -17.87
CA ASP A 369 12.00 10.56 -16.52
C ASP A 369 12.22 11.71 -15.51
N ILE A 370 12.13 12.93 -16.03
CA ILE A 370 12.01 14.19 -15.28
C ILE A 370 10.73 14.90 -15.71
N TYR A 371 10.37 16.00 -15.07
CA TYR A 371 9.17 16.73 -15.42
C TYR A 371 9.25 17.33 -16.84
N ASN A 372 8.12 17.49 -17.50
CA ASN A 372 8.04 18.08 -18.84
C ASN A 372 7.69 19.57 -18.78
N ARG A 373 7.70 20.22 -19.95
CA ARG A 373 7.36 21.64 -20.11
C ARG A 373 6.00 22.02 -19.49
N ARG A 374 5.00 21.15 -19.58
CA ARG A 374 3.67 21.43 -19.02
C ARG A 374 3.74 21.58 -17.50
N TYR A 375 4.41 20.63 -16.83
CA TYR A 375 4.61 20.70 -15.38
C TYR A 375 5.42 21.93 -14.98
N TYR A 376 6.48 22.25 -15.73
CA TYR A 376 7.26 23.48 -15.52
C TYR A 376 6.38 24.74 -15.53
N THR A 377 5.52 24.90 -16.53
CA THR A 377 4.64 26.07 -16.64
C THR A 377 3.66 26.16 -15.47
N GLU A 378 2.99 25.05 -15.14
CA GLU A 378 2.00 25.01 -14.05
C GLU A 378 2.64 25.23 -12.67
N GLN A 379 3.82 24.63 -12.41
CA GLN A 379 4.54 24.80 -11.16
C GLN A 379 5.10 26.21 -10.97
N LEU A 380 5.59 26.82 -12.05
CA LEU A 380 6.09 28.19 -11.99
C LEU A 380 4.95 29.17 -11.64
N GLU A 381 3.78 29.00 -12.26
CA GLU A 381 2.58 29.77 -11.91
C GLU A 381 2.12 29.55 -10.45
N ARG A 382 2.25 28.32 -9.95
CA ARG A 382 1.95 27.98 -8.55
C ARG A 382 2.91 28.70 -7.60
N ALA A 383 4.22 28.56 -7.84
CA ALA A 383 5.26 29.15 -6.99
C ALA A 383 5.15 30.68 -6.91
N MET A 384 4.70 31.33 -7.99
CA MET A 384 4.47 32.78 -8.00
C MET A 384 3.27 33.25 -7.16
N LYS A 385 2.31 32.37 -6.90
CA LYS A 385 1.11 32.67 -6.10
C LYS A 385 1.26 32.24 -4.64
N GLU A 386 2.23 31.40 -4.35
CA GLU A 386 2.45 30.81 -3.03
C GLU A 386 3.08 31.83 -2.08
N THR A 387 2.43 32.08 -0.94
CA THR A 387 2.88 33.14 -0.01
C THR A 387 4.06 32.71 0.86
N SER A 388 4.32 31.40 0.97
CA SER A 388 5.48 30.88 1.70
C SER A 388 6.79 31.07 0.94
N VAL A 389 6.74 31.12 -0.40
CA VAL A 389 7.91 31.30 -1.26
C VAL A 389 8.32 32.77 -1.24
N LYS A 390 9.57 33.05 -0.86
CA LYS A 390 10.12 34.41 -0.74
C LYS A 390 11.04 34.76 -1.91
N ARG A 391 11.69 33.77 -2.51
CA ARG A 391 12.55 33.95 -3.68
C ARG A 391 12.28 32.88 -4.71
N LEU A 392 12.42 33.27 -5.97
CA LEU A 392 12.25 32.38 -7.10
C LEU A 392 13.43 32.53 -8.06
N GLY A 393 13.98 31.40 -8.47
CA GLY A 393 15.03 31.33 -9.48
C GLY A 393 14.63 30.43 -10.64
N ILE A 394 15.13 30.77 -11.83
CA ILE A 394 15.01 29.95 -13.03
C ILE A 394 16.41 29.62 -13.52
N ILE A 395 16.62 28.35 -13.88
CA ILE A 395 17.79 27.90 -14.63
C ILE A 395 17.31 27.46 -15.99
N ILE A 396 18.01 27.84 -17.06
CA ILE A 396 17.86 27.32 -18.41
C ILE A 396 19.18 26.67 -18.80
N LEU A 397 19.13 25.44 -19.29
CA LEU A 397 20.30 24.65 -19.66
C LEU A 397 20.15 24.08 -21.07
N ASP A 398 21.28 23.97 -21.76
CA ASP A 398 21.36 23.46 -23.13
C ASP A 398 22.62 22.60 -23.27
N ILE A 399 22.48 21.45 -23.93
CA ILE A 399 23.63 20.56 -24.18
C ILE A 399 24.48 21.15 -25.31
N ASP A 400 25.76 21.36 -25.05
CA ASP A 400 26.64 21.99 -26.02
C ASP A 400 26.89 21.11 -27.23
N TYR A 401 26.63 21.66 -28.42
CA TYR A 401 26.85 21.00 -29.71
C TYR A 401 26.03 19.71 -29.89
N PHE A 402 24.87 19.61 -29.25
CA PHE A 402 24.03 18.40 -29.30
C PHE A 402 23.55 18.03 -30.71
N LYS A 403 23.33 19.03 -31.58
CA LYS A 403 23.02 18.77 -32.98
C LYS A 403 24.16 18.03 -33.66
N GLU A 404 25.39 18.51 -33.50
CA GLU A 404 26.60 17.86 -34.03
C GLU A 404 26.84 16.49 -33.41
N TYR A 405 26.47 16.31 -32.14
CA TYR A 405 26.46 14.99 -31.49
C TYR A 405 25.51 14.03 -32.21
N ASN A 406 24.26 14.45 -32.43
CA ASN A 406 23.25 13.64 -33.12
C ASN A 406 23.64 13.33 -34.56
N ASP A 407 24.18 14.32 -35.28
CA ASP A 407 24.61 14.16 -36.67
C ASP A 407 25.77 13.14 -36.80
N TYR A 408 26.62 13.01 -35.77
CA TYR A 408 27.76 12.09 -35.76
C TYR A 408 27.45 10.70 -35.16
N TYR A 409 26.79 10.64 -33.99
CA TYR A 409 26.53 9.40 -33.24
C TYR A 409 25.11 8.83 -33.45
N GLY A 410 24.24 9.57 -34.14
CA GLY A 410 22.85 9.21 -34.37
C GLY A 410 21.93 9.54 -33.19
N HIS A 411 20.64 9.73 -33.49
CA HIS A 411 19.61 10.12 -32.51
C HIS A 411 19.47 9.15 -31.33
N ASN A 412 19.63 7.85 -31.53
CA ASN A 412 19.58 6.87 -30.43
C ASN A 412 20.66 7.12 -29.38
N SER A 413 21.86 7.53 -29.83
CA SER A 413 22.96 7.89 -28.92
C SER A 413 22.66 9.22 -28.23
N GLY A 414 22.09 10.19 -28.95
CA GLY A 414 21.62 11.45 -28.37
C GLY A 414 20.55 11.26 -27.31
N ASP A 415 19.61 10.35 -27.51
CA ASP A 415 18.58 9.99 -26.53
C ASP A 415 19.19 9.44 -25.23
N LEU A 416 20.28 8.67 -25.33
CA LEU A 416 21.03 8.21 -24.16
C LEU A 416 21.74 9.37 -23.44
N VAL A 417 22.25 10.35 -24.18
CA VAL A 417 22.82 11.57 -23.60
C VAL A 417 21.76 12.35 -22.85
N LEU A 418 20.58 12.57 -23.45
CA LEU A 418 19.45 13.27 -22.82
C LEU A 418 19.03 12.59 -21.51
N LYS A 419 18.95 11.26 -21.50
CA LYS A 419 18.66 10.48 -20.28
C LYS A 419 19.72 10.68 -19.20
N LYS A 420 21.00 10.63 -19.56
CA LYS A 420 22.10 10.80 -18.61
C LYS A 420 22.16 12.21 -18.03
N VAL A 421 21.96 13.23 -18.86
CA VAL A 421 21.88 14.63 -18.39
C VAL A 421 20.70 14.82 -17.45
N ALA A 422 19.52 14.33 -17.82
CA ALA A 422 18.34 14.39 -16.96
C ALA A 422 18.56 13.70 -15.60
N LEU A 423 19.20 12.53 -15.60
CA LEU A 423 19.55 11.82 -14.38
C LEU A 423 20.52 12.63 -13.52
N CYS A 424 21.56 13.24 -14.10
CA CYS A 424 22.46 14.12 -13.36
C CYS A 424 21.73 15.31 -12.72
N LEU A 425 20.80 15.95 -13.44
CA LEU A 425 19.99 17.04 -12.91
C LEU A 425 19.11 16.59 -11.76
N LYS A 426 18.49 15.42 -11.88
CA LYS A 426 17.59 14.82 -10.88
C LYS A 426 18.32 14.41 -9.61
N GLU A 427 19.48 13.78 -9.73
CA GLU A 427 20.23 13.23 -8.58
C GLU A 427 20.95 14.30 -7.76
N GLU A 428 21.31 15.44 -8.37
CA GLU A 428 21.91 16.58 -7.67
C GLU A 428 20.88 17.56 -7.11
N ALA A 429 19.60 17.44 -7.50
CA ALA A 429 18.56 18.37 -7.11
C ALA A 429 18.21 18.18 -5.61
N ALA A 430 18.23 19.29 -4.87
CA ALA A 430 17.57 19.37 -3.57
C ALA A 430 16.05 19.50 -3.76
N ASP A 431 15.27 19.31 -2.70
CA ASP A 431 13.79 19.43 -2.75
C ASP A 431 13.29 20.78 -3.29
N GLN A 432 14.11 21.83 -3.15
CA GLN A 432 13.83 23.17 -3.67
C GLN A 432 14.12 23.35 -5.18
N ILE A 433 14.71 22.36 -5.85
CA ILE A 433 15.10 22.43 -7.26
C ILE A 433 14.27 21.41 -8.06
N THR A 434 13.48 21.92 -8.99
CA THR A 434 12.61 21.09 -9.85
C THR A 434 13.15 21.05 -11.28
N PRO A 435 13.93 20.02 -11.67
CA PRO A 435 14.43 19.87 -13.02
C PRO A 435 13.34 19.39 -13.98
N CYS A 436 13.26 20.05 -15.14
CA CYS A 436 12.29 19.81 -16.19
C CYS A 436 12.98 19.75 -17.56
N ARG A 437 12.44 18.98 -18.50
CA ARG A 437 12.78 19.07 -19.93
C ARG A 437 11.82 20.05 -20.60
N TYR A 438 12.36 21.14 -21.13
CA TYR A 438 11.57 22.19 -21.78
C TYR A 438 11.24 21.83 -23.23
N GLY A 439 12.17 21.20 -23.94
CA GLY A 439 11.95 20.67 -25.29
C GLY A 439 13.27 20.35 -25.99
N GLY A 440 13.30 19.37 -26.90
CA GLY A 440 14.54 19.01 -27.60
C GLY A 440 15.66 18.65 -26.60
N ASP A 441 16.74 19.39 -26.63
CA ASP A 441 17.90 19.34 -25.74
C ASP A 441 17.94 20.45 -24.67
N GLU A 442 16.86 21.21 -24.53
CA GLU A 442 16.69 22.27 -23.55
C GLU A 442 16.07 21.73 -22.25
N PHE A 443 16.70 22.07 -21.14
CA PHE A 443 16.25 21.78 -19.79
C PHE A 443 16.01 23.08 -19.03
N CYS A 444 15.08 23.07 -18.10
CA CYS A 444 14.84 24.19 -17.19
C CYS A 444 14.71 23.69 -15.75
N CYS A 445 15.12 24.49 -14.79
CA CYS A 445 14.84 24.23 -13.37
C CYS A 445 14.08 25.39 -12.74
N ILE A 446 13.15 25.07 -11.84
CA ILE A 446 12.53 26.03 -10.92
C ILE A 446 13.25 25.89 -9.58
N CYS A 447 13.69 27.02 -9.00
CA CYS A 447 14.39 27.06 -7.72
C CYS A 447 13.58 27.90 -6.72
N GLU A 448 13.05 27.27 -5.68
CA GLU A 448 12.26 27.92 -4.63
C GLU A 448 13.14 28.26 -3.42
N ASP A 449 13.15 29.52 -2.97
CA ASP A 449 13.88 29.98 -1.77
C ASP A 449 15.40 29.73 -1.75
N LEU A 450 16.02 29.58 -2.91
CA LEU A 450 17.47 29.46 -3.06
C LEU A 450 18.14 30.79 -3.42
N GLY A 451 19.38 30.97 -2.97
CA GLY A 451 20.24 32.07 -3.41
C GLY A 451 21.03 31.72 -4.67
N GLY A 452 21.63 32.74 -5.32
CA GLY A 452 22.47 32.53 -6.50
C GLY A 452 23.71 31.65 -6.25
N GLU A 453 24.23 31.66 -5.03
CA GLU A 453 25.35 30.78 -4.63
C GLU A 453 24.92 29.30 -4.52
N ASP A 454 23.70 29.04 -4.04
CA ASP A 454 23.15 27.68 -3.93
C ASP A 454 22.87 27.09 -5.31
N ILE A 455 22.29 27.90 -6.20
CA ILE A 455 22.07 27.54 -7.61
C ILE A 455 23.41 27.27 -8.31
N GLY A 456 24.40 28.16 -8.14
CA GLY A 456 25.74 27.95 -8.71
C GLY A 456 26.42 26.69 -8.17
N ARG A 457 26.21 26.35 -6.89
CA ARG A 457 26.73 25.10 -6.30
C ARG A 457 26.07 23.86 -6.91
N TYR A 458 24.75 23.88 -7.08
CA TYR A 458 24.03 22.82 -7.78
C TYR A 458 24.57 22.62 -9.21
N LEU A 459 24.72 23.71 -9.98
CA LEU A 459 25.25 23.64 -11.34
C LEU A 459 26.69 23.11 -11.39
N ARG A 460 27.57 23.52 -10.48
CA ARG A 460 28.93 22.95 -10.38
C ARG A 460 28.92 21.45 -10.17
N ASN A 461 28.07 20.95 -9.26
CA ASN A 461 27.95 19.51 -9.03
C ASN A 461 27.43 18.77 -10.27
N VAL A 462 26.45 19.35 -10.98
CA VAL A 462 25.92 18.80 -12.24
C VAL A 462 27.03 18.73 -13.29
N HIS A 463 27.82 19.79 -13.47
CA HIS A 463 28.96 19.81 -14.39
C HIS A 463 30.01 18.75 -14.04
N GLU A 464 30.37 18.63 -12.76
CA GLU A 464 31.32 17.61 -12.30
C GLU A 464 30.79 16.20 -12.53
N ARG A 465 29.53 15.93 -12.21
CA ARG A 465 28.91 14.61 -12.39
C ARG A 465 28.85 14.24 -13.88
N LEU A 466 28.45 15.17 -14.74
CA LEU A 466 28.41 14.96 -16.18
C LEU A 466 29.82 14.69 -16.76
N ASN A 467 30.82 15.46 -16.33
CA ASN A 467 32.21 15.25 -16.73
C ASN A 467 32.73 13.86 -16.29
N ARG A 468 32.36 13.39 -15.08
CA ARG A 468 32.72 12.05 -14.58
C ARG A 468 32.09 10.92 -15.40
N LEU A 469 30.96 11.14 -16.06
CA LEU A 469 30.37 10.14 -16.97
C LEU A 469 31.21 9.92 -18.24
N GLY A 470 32.12 10.86 -18.58
CA GLY A 470 33.11 10.69 -19.64
C GLY A 470 32.51 10.40 -21.03
N ILE A 471 31.32 10.92 -21.31
CA ILE A 471 30.61 10.63 -22.57
C ILE A 471 31.34 11.34 -23.72
N GLU A 472 31.99 10.59 -24.60
CA GLU A 472 32.77 11.14 -25.71
C GLU A 472 31.92 12.02 -26.63
N HIS A 473 32.45 13.19 -27.01
CA HIS A 473 31.84 14.08 -28.01
C HIS A 473 32.90 14.57 -29.01
N ALA A 474 33.22 13.74 -30.01
CA ALA A 474 34.28 14.01 -30.98
C ALA A 474 34.10 15.32 -31.78
N MET A 475 32.85 15.72 -32.04
CA MET A 475 32.52 16.91 -32.81
C MET A 475 32.38 18.20 -31.98
N SER A 476 32.50 18.13 -30.65
CA SER A 476 32.37 19.31 -29.80
C SER A 476 33.61 20.18 -29.88
N ARG A 477 33.40 21.50 -29.93
CA ARG A 477 34.47 22.49 -29.84
C ARG A 477 34.70 22.99 -28.41
N ALA A 478 33.86 22.58 -27.46
CA ALA A 478 33.98 22.98 -26.06
C ALA A 478 34.91 22.04 -25.27
N ALA A 479 34.76 20.73 -25.47
CA ALA A 479 35.51 19.68 -24.80
C ALA A 479 35.44 18.37 -25.60
N SER A 480 36.29 17.38 -25.29
CA SER A 480 36.22 16.04 -25.89
C SER A 480 35.08 15.17 -25.35
N VAL A 481 34.28 15.71 -24.43
CA VAL A 481 33.14 15.04 -23.79
C VAL A 481 31.89 15.91 -23.90
N VAL A 482 30.72 15.32 -23.67
CA VAL A 482 29.45 16.05 -23.58
C VAL A 482 29.51 17.04 -22.43
N THR A 483 29.19 18.29 -22.72
CA THR A 483 29.07 19.38 -21.75
C THR A 483 27.72 20.07 -21.91
N LEU A 484 27.37 20.91 -20.94
CA LEU A 484 26.19 21.77 -21.03
C LEU A 484 26.59 23.21 -20.72
N SER A 485 25.77 24.15 -21.18
CA SER A 485 25.83 25.55 -20.76
C SER A 485 24.55 25.89 -20.01
N ALA A 486 24.66 26.72 -18.97
CA ALA A 486 23.52 27.12 -18.14
C ALA A 486 23.45 28.64 -17.96
N GLY A 487 22.25 29.17 -17.94
CA GLY A 487 21.94 30.54 -17.52
C GLY A 487 20.94 30.52 -16.40
N TYR A 488 21.15 31.34 -15.39
CA TYR A 488 20.19 31.41 -14.28
C TYR A 488 20.00 32.84 -13.75
N SER A 489 18.81 33.07 -13.24
CA SER A 489 18.40 34.32 -12.59
C SER A 489 17.70 33.99 -11.29
N VAL A 490 17.78 34.89 -10.31
CA VAL A 490 17.12 34.73 -9.01
C VAL A 490 16.66 36.08 -8.49
N ARG A 491 15.40 36.14 -8.05
CA ARG A 491 14.77 37.37 -7.57
C ARG A 491 13.92 37.13 -6.32
N PRO A 492 13.77 38.15 -5.46
CA PRO A 492 12.66 38.20 -4.52
C PRO A 492 11.33 38.05 -5.27
N LEU A 493 10.36 37.33 -4.70
CA LEU A 493 9.07 37.10 -5.35
C LEU A 493 8.22 38.38 -5.42
N GLU A 494 8.44 39.33 -4.50
CA GLU A 494 7.71 40.59 -4.45
C GLU A 494 7.93 41.43 -5.72
N GLY A 495 6.86 41.70 -6.46
CA GLY A 495 6.90 42.48 -7.70
C GLY A 495 7.50 41.74 -8.90
N LEU A 496 7.74 40.44 -8.78
CA LEU A 496 8.38 39.63 -9.83
C LEU A 496 7.44 39.38 -11.03
N ASN A 497 7.95 39.65 -12.23
CA ASN A 497 7.31 39.24 -13.48
C ASN A 497 7.96 37.94 -13.99
N GLN A 498 7.14 36.91 -14.23
CA GLN A 498 7.58 35.60 -14.72
C GLN A 498 8.39 35.69 -16.02
N GLN A 499 7.92 36.51 -16.96
CA GLN A 499 8.53 36.64 -18.27
C GLN A 499 9.89 37.32 -18.19
N GLU A 500 10.01 38.31 -17.30
CA GLU A 500 11.28 38.97 -17.02
C GLU A 500 12.27 37.98 -16.41
N LEU A 501 11.88 37.23 -15.38
CA LEU A 501 12.79 36.25 -14.75
C LEU A 501 13.30 35.20 -15.75
N PHE A 502 12.42 34.69 -16.62
CA PHE A 502 12.81 33.75 -17.66
C PHE A 502 13.75 34.38 -18.69
N HIS A 503 13.45 35.61 -19.12
CA HIS A 503 14.28 36.35 -20.06
C HIS A 503 15.69 36.62 -19.49
N GLU A 504 15.79 36.98 -18.22
CA GLU A 504 17.07 37.15 -17.52
C GLU A 504 17.91 35.87 -17.54
N ALA A 505 17.30 34.71 -17.30
CA ALA A 505 17.99 33.42 -17.35
C ALA A 505 18.43 33.05 -18.78
N ASP A 506 17.62 33.38 -19.79
CA ASP A 506 17.94 33.16 -21.20
C ASP A 506 19.10 34.04 -21.68
N GLU A 507 19.13 35.32 -21.28
CA GLU A 507 20.26 36.21 -21.55
C GLU A 507 21.55 35.69 -20.88
N ALA A 508 21.46 35.19 -19.65
CA ALA A 508 22.60 34.57 -18.99
C ALA A 508 23.09 33.31 -19.72
N LEU A 509 22.17 32.48 -20.24
CA LEU A 509 22.54 31.29 -21.03
C LEU A 509 23.23 31.69 -22.33
N TYR A 510 22.75 32.76 -22.97
CA TYR A 510 23.40 33.34 -24.14
C TYR A 510 24.84 33.79 -23.82
N TRP A 511 25.09 34.42 -22.66
CA TRP A 511 26.45 34.75 -22.23
C TRP A 511 27.31 33.50 -22.00
N ALA A 512 26.77 32.45 -21.38
CA ALA A 512 27.48 31.18 -21.22
C ALA A 512 27.88 30.58 -22.58
N LYS A 513 26.96 30.57 -23.55
CA LYS A 513 27.20 30.05 -24.91
C LYS A 513 28.23 30.88 -25.68
N THR A 514 28.23 32.20 -25.55
CA THR A 514 29.17 33.08 -26.27
C THR A 514 30.55 33.18 -25.61
N ARG A 515 30.65 32.90 -24.30
CA ARG A 515 31.93 32.89 -23.55
C ARG A 515 32.68 31.56 -23.62
N GLY A 516 32.41 30.75 -24.64
CA GLY A 516 33.13 29.50 -24.89
C GLY A 516 32.45 28.24 -24.35
N LYS A 517 31.18 28.32 -23.94
CA LYS A 517 30.37 27.15 -23.52
C LYS A 517 30.93 26.43 -22.28
N ASN A 518 30.34 25.27 -21.93
CA ASN A 518 30.70 24.44 -20.77
C ASN A 518 30.82 25.25 -19.47
N ARG A 519 29.80 26.05 -19.17
CA ARG A 519 29.77 26.93 -18.01
C ARG A 519 28.35 27.37 -17.66
N ASP A 520 28.20 27.86 -16.45
CA ASP A 520 27.05 28.62 -16.01
C ASP A 520 27.31 30.14 -15.99
N CYS A 521 26.24 30.93 -16.14
CA CYS A 521 26.26 32.37 -15.95
C CYS A 521 25.03 32.79 -15.12
N CYS A 522 25.25 33.71 -14.19
CA CYS A 522 24.20 34.32 -13.39
C CYS A 522 23.82 35.68 -13.97
N TYR A 523 22.53 35.96 -14.10
CA TYR A 523 22.05 37.30 -14.42
C TYR A 523 22.15 38.20 -13.20
N GLN A 524 22.94 39.28 -13.30
CA GLN A 524 23.13 40.27 -12.23
C GLN A 524 22.70 41.65 -12.73
N THR A 525 21.75 42.29 -12.04
CA THR A 525 21.30 43.66 -12.37
C THR A 525 22.13 44.77 -11.74
N ASP A 526 22.99 44.47 -10.77
CA ASP A 526 23.77 45.51 -10.09
C ASP A 526 25.16 45.65 -10.73
N GLN A 527 25.40 46.84 -11.26
CA GLN A 527 26.69 47.32 -11.75
C GLN A 527 27.78 47.15 -10.67
N THR A 528 28.68 46.18 -10.85
CA THR A 528 30.13 46.38 -10.70
C THR A 528 30.88 45.21 -11.36
N ASP A 529 31.51 45.54 -12.48
CA ASP A 529 32.61 44.81 -13.14
C ASP A 529 32.25 43.55 -14.00
N PRO A 530 32.24 43.68 -15.35
CA PRO A 530 32.02 42.56 -16.29
C PRO A 530 33.05 41.41 -16.20
N ASP A 531 34.17 41.61 -15.49
CA ASP A 531 35.27 40.65 -15.38
C ASP A 531 35.17 39.69 -14.17
N GLN A 532 34.13 39.77 -13.32
CA GLN A 532 33.98 38.82 -12.21
C GLN A 532 33.31 37.49 -12.57
N CYS A 533 32.87 37.30 -13.82
CA CYS A 533 32.22 36.06 -14.25
C CYS A 533 33.22 34.95 -14.65
N SER A 534 34.50 35.07 -14.29
CA SER A 534 35.52 34.06 -14.60
C SER A 534 36.73 34.15 -13.68
N ARG A 535 36.71 33.47 -12.54
CA ARG A 535 37.94 32.90 -11.92
C ARG A 535 37.62 31.52 -11.31
N PRO A 536 38.54 30.55 -11.47
CA PRO A 536 38.31 29.13 -11.19
C PRO A 536 38.02 28.80 -9.74
#